data_AF-A0A5F9DMB5-F1
#
_entry.id   AF-A0A5F9DMB5-F1
#
_cell.length_a   1.000
_cell.length_b   1.000
_cell.length_c   1.000
_cell.angle_alpha   90.00
_cell.angle_beta   90.00
_cell.angle_gamma   90.00
#
_symmetry.space_group_name_H-M   'P 1'
#
loop_
_entity.id
_entity.type
_entity.pdbx_description
1 polymer ?
#
loop_
_entity_poly.entity_id
_entity_poly.type
_entity_poly.pdbx_seq_one_letter_code
_entity_poly.pdbx_strand_id
1 'polypeptide(L)'
;MAALTAEHFAALQSLLKASSKDVVRQLCQESFSSSALGSKNLLDITCSSLSVTQEEAKELLQALHRLTRLATFRDLSSAESILALFPENFHQNLKNLLTKIILEHVSTWRTEAQANQISLPRLIDLDWRVDIKTASDSISRMAVPTCLLQMKGPTRWLPQRRVASSAINEVVTRECTINSHKCIHGVGFQKCAPWALKEIWKFALKDKGSPDMRIDTRLNKAIWAKGIRGVTYHSHTRLSRKHNEGEDSPTSSTVWLPMYLSSLSKIYRQSMRRRMD
;
A
#
# COMPACT_ATOMS: atom_id res chain seq x y z
N MET A 1 -7.43 -0.18 -22.93
CA MET A 1 -8.80 -0.57 -22.56
C MET A 1 -9.54 -0.87 -23.86
N ALA A 2 -9.97 -2.12 -24.05
CA ALA A 2 -10.63 -2.56 -25.27
C ALA A 2 -12.02 -1.90 -25.42
N ALA A 3 -12.52 -1.83 -26.67
CA ALA A 3 -13.87 -1.37 -26.96
C ALA A 3 -14.92 -2.27 -26.27
N LEU A 4 -16.11 -1.71 -26.02
CA LEU A 4 -17.27 -2.47 -25.57
C LEU A 4 -17.63 -3.50 -26.66
N THR A 5 -17.56 -4.79 -26.33
CA THR A 5 -18.01 -5.89 -27.19
C THR A 5 -19.54 -6.00 -27.20
N ALA A 6 -20.10 -6.69 -28.21
CA ALA A 6 -21.54 -6.92 -28.33
C ALA A 6 -22.15 -7.59 -27.09
N GLU A 7 -21.42 -8.48 -26.43
CA GLU A 7 -21.81 -9.13 -25.17
C GLU A 7 -22.07 -8.13 -24.04
N HIS A 8 -21.26 -7.07 -23.92
CA HIS A 8 -21.51 -6.03 -22.89
C HIS A 8 -22.81 -5.28 -23.18
N PHE A 9 -23.12 -5.03 -24.45
CA PHE A 9 -24.37 -4.38 -24.82
C PHE A 9 -25.59 -5.28 -24.59
N ALA A 10 -25.46 -6.59 -24.85
CA ALA A 10 -26.52 -7.55 -24.51
C ALA A 10 -26.76 -7.59 -22.98
N ALA A 11 -25.69 -7.65 -22.18
CA ALA A 11 -25.79 -7.65 -20.72
C ALA A 11 -26.41 -6.34 -20.16
N LEU A 12 -26.12 -5.19 -20.76
CA LEU A 12 -26.73 -3.91 -20.37
C LEU A 12 -28.25 -3.87 -20.62
N GLN A 13 -28.79 -4.68 -21.54
CA GLN A 13 -30.24 -4.76 -21.75
C GLN A 13 -30.96 -5.38 -20.55
N SER A 14 -30.28 -6.17 -19.72
CA SER A 14 -30.84 -6.71 -18.48
C SER A 14 -31.20 -5.62 -17.47
N LEU A 15 -30.68 -4.40 -17.60
CA LEU A 15 -31.11 -3.24 -16.81
C LEU A 15 -32.55 -2.80 -17.09
N LEU A 16 -33.17 -3.23 -18.20
CA LEU A 16 -34.58 -2.98 -18.46
C LEU A 16 -35.51 -3.69 -17.45
N LYS A 17 -35.01 -4.76 -16.82
CA LYS A 17 -35.74 -5.49 -15.76
C LYS A 17 -35.73 -4.72 -14.42
N ALA A 18 -35.03 -3.58 -14.34
CA ALA A 18 -34.95 -2.79 -13.11
C ALA A 18 -36.30 -2.18 -12.72
N SER A 19 -36.65 -2.34 -11.43
CA SER A 19 -37.88 -1.77 -10.86
C SER A 19 -37.89 -0.23 -10.86
N SER A 20 -36.72 0.43 -10.78
CA SER A 20 -36.64 1.89 -10.78
C SER A 20 -35.35 2.43 -11.41
N LYS A 21 -35.38 3.71 -11.81
CA LYS A 21 -34.20 4.44 -12.32
C LYS A 21 -33.11 4.59 -11.25
N ASP A 22 -33.49 4.62 -9.98
CA ASP A 22 -32.56 4.80 -8.87
C ASP A 22 -31.75 3.54 -8.60
N VAL A 23 -32.32 2.35 -8.83
CA VAL A 23 -31.57 1.09 -8.79
C VAL A 23 -30.44 1.12 -9.83
N VAL A 24 -30.72 1.58 -11.05
CA VAL A 24 -29.70 1.68 -12.11
C VAL A 24 -28.58 2.65 -11.72
N ARG A 25 -28.91 3.77 -11.06
CA ARG A 25 -27.91 4.72 -10.54
C ARG A 25 -27.00 4.09 -9.50
N GLN A 26 -27.58 3.44 -8.49
CA GLN A 26 -26.83 2.79 -7.42
C GLN A 26 -25.89 1.72 -8.00
N LEU A 27 -26.39 0.88 -8.91
CA LEU A 27 -25.57 -0.14 -9.56
C LEU A 27 -24.41 0.46 -10.36
N CYS A 28 -24.62 1.59 -11.05
CA CYS A 28 -23.53 2.26 -11.77
C CYS A 28 -22.45 2.80 -10.81
N GLN A 29 -22.84 3.41 -9.69
CA GLN A 29 -21.93 3.95 -8.68
C GLN A 29 -21.15 2.82 -7.99
N GLU A 30 -21.84 1.78 -7.54
CA GLU A 30 -21.23 0.62 -6.89
C GLU A 30 -20.30 -0.15 -7.84
N SER A 31 -20.67 -0.26 -9.12
CA SER A 31 -19.83 -0.88 -10.15
C SER A 31 -18.54 -0.10 -10.38
N PHE A 32 -18.57 1.23 -10.33
CA PHE A 32 -17.37 2.05 -10.49
C PHE A 32 -16.43 1.95 -9.28
N SER A 33 -17.01 2.09 -8.08
CA SER A 33 -16.30 2.06 -6.78
C SER A 33 -15.70 0.69 -6.49
N SER A 34 -16.37 -0.39 -6.90
CA SER A 34 -15.84 -1.74 -6.74
C SER A 34 -14.71 -1.98 -7.73
N SER A 35 -13.48 -1.83 -7.26
CA SER A 35 -12.27 -2.15 -8.03
C SER A 35 -12.13 -3.65 -8.32
N ALA A 36 -12.93 -4.50 -7.66
CA ALA A 36 -12.94 -5.93 -7.84
C ALA A 36 -14.29 -6.36 -8.40
N LEU A 37 -14.27 -6.83 -9.64
CA LEU A 37 -15.38 -7.46 -10.38
C LEU A 37 -16.03 -8.69 -9.67
N GLY A 38 -15.77 -8.90 -8.38
CA GLY A 38 -16.07 -10.12 -7.62
C GLY A 38 -16.49 -9.89 -6.17
N SER A 39 -16.99 -8.69 -5.81
CA SER A 39 -17.65 -8.52 -4.51
C SER A 39 -18.96 -9.32 -4.50
N LYS A 40 -18.97 -10.45 -3.78
CA LYS A 40 -20.15 -11.33 -3.60
C LYS A 40 -21.40 -10.55 -3.19
N ASN A 41 -21.22 -9.57 -2.29
CA ASN A 41 -22.30 -8.72 -1.80
C ASN A 41 -23.01 -7.93 -2.92
N LEU A 42 -22.26 -7.40 -3.90
CA LEU A 42 -22.87 -6.68 -5.03
C LEU A 42 -23.62 -7.62 -5.95
N LEU A 43 -23.09 -8.83 -6.16
CA LEU A 43 -23.80 -9.87 -6.94
C LEU A 43 -25.13 -10.21 -6.28
N ASP A 44 -25.15 -10.41 -4.97
CA ASP A 44 -26.37 -10.73 -4.23
C ASP A 44 -27.40 -9.58 -4.33
N ILE A 45 -26.97 -8.33 -4.18
CA ILE A 45 -27.83 -7.13 -4.34
C ILE A 45 -28.38 -7.01 -5.77
N THR A 46 -27.54 -7.23 -6.79
CA THR A 46 -27.99 -7.22 -8.20
C THR A 46 -28.99 -8.33 -8.50
N CYS A 47 -28.74 -9.54 -8.01
CA CYS A 47 -29.63 -10.68 -8.19
C CYS A 47 -30.99 -10.42 -7.52
N SER A 48 -31.00 -9.87 -6.31
CA SER A 48 -32.24 -9.54 -5.59
C SER A 48 -33.01 -8.40 -6.25
N SER A 49 -32.34 -7.38 -6.78
CA SER A 49 -32.99 -6.19 -7.35
C SER A 49 -33.50 -6.36 -8.79
N LEU A 50 -32.83 -7.19 -9.59
CA LEU A 50 -33.19 -7.42 -11.00
C LEU A 50 -33.92 -8.76 -11.22
N SER A 51 -33.96 -9.65 -10.21
CA SER A 51 -34.47 -11.03 -10.33
C SER A 51 -33.79 -11.80 -11.48
N VAL A 52 -32.47 -11.63 -11.59
CA VAL A 52 -31.63 -12.13 -12.68
C VAL A 52 -30.71 -13.26 -12.16
N THR A 53 -30.26 -14.14 -13.06
CA THR A 53 -29.31 -15.21 -12.73
C THR A 53 -27.94 -14.63 -12.32
N GLN A 54 -27.19 -15.36 -11.49
CA GLN A 54 -25.89 -14.88 -10.99
C GLN A 54 -24.88 -14.62 -12.12
N GLU A 55 -24.97 -15.37 -13.22
CA GLU A 55 -24.10 -15.22 -14.39
C GLU A 55 -24.41 -13.93 -15.17
N GLU A 56 -25.69 -13.70 -15.48
CA GLU A 56 -26.15 -12.45 -16.12
C GLU A 56 -25.82 -11.22 -15.24
N ALA A 57 -25.96 -11.33 -13.92
CA ALA A 57 -25.61 -10.26 -13.00
C ALA A 57 -24.12 -9.91 -13.03
N LYS A 58 -23.25 -10.93 -13.13
CA LYS A 58 -21.81 -10.75 -13.24
C LYS A 58 -21.42 -10.08 -14.56
N GLU A 59 -22.02 -10.52 -15.67
CA GLU A 59 -21.81 -9.92 -16.99
C GLU A 59 -22.28 -8.46 -17.03
N LEU A 60 -23.43 -8.16 -16.42
CA LEU A 60 -23.96 -6.81 -16.31
C LEU A 60 -23.03 -5.90 -15.50
N LEU A 61 -22.53 -6.35 -14.34
CA LEU A 61 -21.57 -5.59 -13.54
C LEU A 61 -20.25 -5.38 -14.29
N GLN A 62 -19.78 -6.40 -15.03
CA GLN A 62 -18.60 -6.29 -15.87
C GLN A 62 -18.78 -5.25 -16.99
N ALA A 63 -19.94 -5.24 -17.65
CA ALA A 63 -20.28 -4.29 -18.68
C ALA A 63 -20.36 -2.85 -18.12
N LEU A 64 -21.05 -2.66 -16.99
CA LEU A 64 -21.14 -1.37 -16.30
C LEU A 64 -19.78 -0.85 -15.84
N HIS A 65 -18.95 -1.71 -15.25
CA HIS A 65 -17.60 -1.33 -14.84
C HIS A 65 -16.74 -0.89 -16.03
N ARG A 66 -16.78 -1.64 -17.14
CA ARG A 66 -16.05 -1.26 -18.36
C ARG A 66 -16.55 0.06 -18.94
N LEU A 67 -17.86 0.25 -18.99
CA LEU A 67 -18.49 1.45 -19.54
C LEU A 67 -18.14 2.70 -18.72
N THR A 68 -18.28 2.63 -17.39
CA THR A 68 -17.96 3.75 -16.49
C THR A 68 -16.46 4.09 -16.48
N ARG A 69 -15.58 3.07 -16.52
CA ARG A 69 -14.13 3.27 -16.64
C ARG A 69 -13.71 3.85 -17.98
N LEU A 70 -14.35 3.43 -19.08
CA LEU A 70 -14.10 3.99 -20.40
C LEU A 70 -14.55 5.45 -20.50
N ALA A 71 -15.73 5.76 -19.96
CA ALA A 71 -16.26 7.12 -19.95
C ALA A 71 -15.38 8.09 -19.14
N THR A 72 -14.92 7.65 -17.97
CA THR A 72 -14.02 8.43 -17.10
C THR A 72 -12.62 8.56 -17.69
N PHE A 73 -12.10 7.54 -18.37
CA PHE A 73 -10.78 7.57 -19.01
C PHE A 73 -10.72 8.46 -20.26
N ARG A 74 -11.77 8.45 -21.09
CA ARG A 74 -11.86 9.27 -22.31
C ARG A 74 -12.34 10.70 -22.06
N ASP A 75 -12.65 11.01 -20.81
CA ASP A 75 -13.11 12.32 -20.38
C ASP A 75 -14.36 12.84 -21.11
N LEU A 76 -15.35 11.96 -21.27
CA LEU A 76 -16.56 12.28 -22.02
C LEU A 76 -17.45 13.24 -21.23
N SER A 77 -17.28 14.53 -21.48
CA SER A 77 -17.99 15.64 -20.86
C SER A 77 -19.21 16.12 -21.66
N SER A 78 -19.38 15.62 -22.89
CA SER A 78 -20.51 15.94 -23.77
C SER A 78 -21.42 14.71 -24.00
N ALA A 79 -22.74 14.94 -24.04
CA ALA A 79 -23.71 13.87 -24.28
C ALA A 79 -23.48 13.15 -25.62
N GLU A 80 -23.16 13.91 -26.67
CA GLU A 80 -22.92 13.39 -28.03
C GLU A 80 -21.79 12.36 -28.08
N SER A 81 -20.70 12.63 -27.36
CA SER A 81 -19.54 11.74 -27.31
C SER A 81 -19.83 10.42 -26.58
N ILE A 82 -20.73 10.46 -25.59
CA ILE A 82 -21.20 9.26 -24.89
C ILE A 82 -22.19 8.49 -25.76
N LEU A 83 -23.08 9.18 -26.47
CA LEU A 83 -24.04 8.54 -27.39
C LEU A 83 -23.32 7.79 -28.53
N ALA A 84 -22.16 8.27 -28.97
CA ALA A 84 -21.32 7.61 -29.98
C ALA A 84 -20.70 6.27 -29.49
N LEU A 85 -20.67 6.01 -28.18
CA LEU A 85 -20.17 4.73 -27.65
C LEU A 85 -21.17 3.57 -27.83
N PHE A 86 -22.45 3.87 -28.03
CA PHE A 86 -23.50 2.84 -28.11
C PHE A 86 -23.85 2.52 -29.57
N PRO A 87 -24.05 1.23 -29.91
CA PRO A 87 -24.59 0.82 -31.20
C PRO A 87 -25.95 1.46 -31.49
N GLU A 88 -26.27 1.62 -32.76
CA GLU A 88 -27.56 2.17 -33.22
C GLU A 88 -28.76 1.29 -32.81
N ASN A 89 -28.54 -0.03 -32.68
CA ASN A 89 -29.56 -1.01 -32.31
C ASN A 89 -29.89 -1.06 -30.80
N PHE A 90 -29.34 -0.15 -30.00
CA PHE A 90 -29.54 -0.16 -28.54
C PHE A 90 -30.77 0.66 -28.12
N HIS A 91 -31.45 0.24 -27.05
CA HIS A 91 -32.66 0.92 -26.56
C HIS A 91 -32.40 2.39 -26.21
N GLN A 92 -33.12 3.29 -26.89
CA GLN A 92 -32.94 4.75 -26.80
C GLN A 92 -33.15 5.29 -25.38
N ASN A 93 -34.17 4.82 -24.66
CA ASN A 93 -34.46 5.30 -23.30
C ASN A 93 -33.35 4.93 -22.30
N LEU A 94 -32.83 3.72 -22.42
CA LEU A 94 -31.75 3.24 -21.55
C LEU A 94 -30.44 3.97 -21.89
N LYS A 95 -30.16 4.16 -23.19
CA LYS A 95 -29.04 4.98 -23.68
C LYS A 95 -29.07 6.39 -23.08
N ASN A 96 -30.23 7.05 -23.13
CA ASN A 96 -30.43 8.39 -22.58
C ASN A 96 -30.33 8.41 -21.04
N LEU A 97 -30.78 7.36 -20.36
CA LEU A 97 -30.62 7.24 -18.92
C LEU A 97 -29.15 7.08 -18.53
N LEU A 98 -28.43 6.14 -19.16
CA LEU A 98 -27.01 5.90 -18.86
C LEU A 98 -26.15 7.12 -19.17
N THR A 99 -26.38 7.79 -20.31
CA THR A 99 -25.67 9.03 -20.64
C THR A 99 -25.89 10.11 -19.58
N LYS A 100 -27.11 10.27 -19.09
CA LYS A 100 -27.40 11.20 -17.98
C LYS A 100 -26.68 10.82 -16.69
N ILE A 101 -26.70 9.54 -16.30
CA ILE A 101 -26.02 9.05 -15.08
C ILE A 101 -24.51 9.25 -15.17
N ILE A 102 -23.91 8.95 -16.33
CA ILE A 102 -22.48 9.13 -16.55
C ILE A 102 -22.12 10.61 -16.44
N LEU A 103 -22.88 11.51 -17.08
CA LEU A 103 -22.62 12.96 -17.00
C LEU A 103 -22.73 13.49 -15.57
N GLU A 104 -23.69 12.99 -14.78
CA GLU A 104 -23.86 13.37 -13.37
C GLU A 104 -22.64 12.96 -12.50
N HIS A 105 -22.01 11.81 -12.78
CA HIS A 105 -20.96 11.23 -11.92
C HIS A 105 -19.54 11.25 -12.51
N VAL A 106 -19.33 11.69 -13.75
CA VAL A 106 -18.01 11.62 -14.39
C VAL A 106 -16.96 12.45 -13.64
N SER A 107 -17.35 13.60 -13.07
CA SER A 107 -16.44 14.47 -12.32
C SER A 107 -15.99 13.86 -10.99
N THR A 108 -16.92 13.25 -10.24
CA THR A 108 -16.63 12.57 -8.98
C THR A 108 -15.77 11.34 -9.23
N TRP A 109 -16.14 10.52 -10.22
CA TRP A 109 -15.40 9.33 -10.60
C TRP A 109 -14.00 9.65 -11.14
N ARG A 110 -13.82 10.77 -11.86
CA ARG A 110 -12.50 11.25 -12.29
C ARG A 110 -11.61 11.56 -11.09
N THR A 111 -12.15 12.28 -10.10
CA THR A 111 -11.41 12.64 -8.88
C THR A 111 -11.01 11.39 -8.09
N GLU A 112 -11.93 10.42 -7.96
CA GLU A 112 -11.64 9.11 -7.35
C GLU A 112 -10.62 8.28 -8.14
N ALA A 113 -10.71 8.27 -9.47
CA ALA A 113 -9.75 7.58 -10.33
C ALA A 113 -8.36 8.20 -10.23
N GLN A 114 -8.26 9.52 -10.16
CA GLN A 114 -7.01 10.26 -9.96
C GLN A 114 -6.43 10.03 -8.57
N ALA A 115 -7.26 10.03 -7.52
CA ALA A 115 -6.83 9.74 -6.15
C ALA A 115 -6.33 8.29 -5.98
N ASN A 116 -6.97 7.34 -6.67
CA ASN A 116 -6.58 5.94 -6.71
C ASN A 116 -5.51 5.63 -7.77
N GLN A 117 -5.10 6.62 -8.57
CA GLN A 117 -4.04 6.44 -9.55
C GLN A 117 -2.78 6.15 -8.75
N ILE A 118 -2.28 4.92 -8.89
CA ILE A 118 -0.97 4.52 -8.38
C ILE A 118 0.01 5.39 -9.15
N SER A 119 0.36 6.55 -8.60
CA SER A 119 1.44 7.34 -9.15
C SER A 119 2.65 6.41 -9.20
N LEU A 120 3.30 6.31 -10.36
CA LEU A 120 4.67 5.84 -10.44
C LEU A 120 5.43 6.49 -9.27
N PRO A 121 6.26 5.74 -8.51
CA PRO A 121 6.92 6.27 -7.33
C PRO A 121 7.61 7.57 -7.74
N ARG A 122 7.02 8.70 -7.33
CA ARG A 122 7.51 10.02 -7.72
C ARG A 122 8.87 10.13 -7.09
N LEU A 123 9.91 10.28 -7.90
CA LEU A 123 11.28 10.42 -7.42
C LEU A 123 11.30 11.58 -6.41
N ILE A 124 11.50 11.25 -5.14
CA ILE A 124 11.51 12.25 -4.06
C ILE A 124 12.83 13.00 -4.14
N ASP A 125 13.90 12.29 -4.47
CA ASP A 125 15.25 12.80 -4.45
C ASP A 125 16.16 11.97 -5.37
N LEU A 126 17.09 12.65 -6.05
CA LEU A 126 18.10 12.06 -6.92
C LEU A 126 19.44 12.66 -6.54
N ASP A 127 20.23 11.88 -5.83
CA ASP A 127 21.62 12.19 -5.51
C ASP A 127 22.50 11.51 -6.55
N TRP A 128 23.23 12.28 -7.35
CA TRP A 128 24.24 11.72 -8.27
C TRP A 128 25.62 12.25 -7.88
N ARG A 129 26.65 11.41 -8.02
CA ARG A 129 28.05 11.85 -7.87
C ARG A 129 28.95 11.12 -8.83
N VAL A 130 30.00 11.80 -9.27
CA VAL A 130 31.02 11.25 -10.16
C VAL A 130 32.33 11.19 -9.39
N ASP A 131 32.70 9.97 -9.01
CA ASP A 131 33.94 9.71 -8.30
C ASP A 131 35.03 9.43 -9.35
N ILE A 132 36.02 10.32 -9.46
CA ILE A 132 37.20 10.09 -10.29
C ILE A 132 38.26 9.44 -9.41
N LYS A 133 38.49 8.14 -9.59
CA LYS A 133 39.59 7.45 -8.92
C LYS A 133 40.86 7.60 -9.74
N THR A 134 41.79 8.39 -9.24
CA THR A 134 43.17 8.42 -9.75
C THR A 134 43.90 7.22 -9.16
N ALA A 135 44.24 6.22 -9.98
CA ALA A 135 45.10 5.13 -9.56
C ALA A 135 46.51 5.67 -9.26
N SER A 136 47.15 5.25 -8.16
CA SER A 136 48.49 5.71 -7.77
C SER A 136 49.63 5.03 -8.53
N ASP A 137 49.35 3.99 -9.31
CA ASP A 137 50.40 3.12 -9.84
C ASP A 137 50.65 3.36 -11.33
N SER A 138 51.94 3.46 -11.64
CA SER A 138 52.55 4.31 -12.66
C SER A 138 52.29 4.05 -14.17
N ILE A 139 51.38 3.18 -14.63
CA ILE A 139 51.38 2.77 -16.06
C ILE A 139 50.04 2.86 -16.81
N SER A 140 48.96 3.36 -16.21
CA SER A 140 47.79 3.77 -17.01
C SER A 140 47.01 4.90 -16.36
N ARG A 141 47.33 6.13 -16.78
CA ARG A 141 46.59 7.36 -16.41
C ARG A 141 45.22 7.43 -17.12
N MET A 142 44.40 6.41 -17.00
CA MET A 142 42.98 6.54 -17.35
C MET A 142 42.21 6.84 -16.07
N ALA A 143 41.86 8.12 -15.90
CA ALA A 143 40.84 8.51 -14.95
C ALA A 143 39.52 7.88 -15.41
N VAL A 144 39.09 6.79 -14.77
CA VAL A 144 37.79 6.18 -15.05
C VAL A 144 36.76 6.83 -14.12
N PRO A 145 35.92 7.76 -14.61
CA PRO A 145 34.87 8.34 -13.79
C PRO A 145 33.84 7.28 -13.45
N THR A 146 33.59 7.07 -12.16
CA THR A 146 32.53 6.19 -11.69
C THR A 146 31.33 7.04 -11.29
N CYS A 147 30.23 6.93 -12.05
CA CYS A 147 28.98 7.61 -11.73
C CYS A 147 28.15 6.75 -10.77
N LEU A 148 27.85 7.27 -9.59
CA LEU A 148 26.93 6.67 -8.63
C LEU A 148 25.63 7.47 -8.62
N LEU A 149 24.53 6.78 -8.94
CA LEU A 149 23.18 7.33 -8.92
C LEU A 149 22.41 6.73 -7.74
N GLN A 150 21.96 7.57 -6.82
CA GLN A 150 21.16 7.20 -5.68
C GLN A 150 19.77 7.84 -5.81
N MET A 151 18.78 7.01 -6.11
CA MET A 151 17.39 7.43 -6.27
C MET A 151 16.60 7.09 -5.00
N LYS A 152 15.93 8.06 -4.39
CA LYS A 152 14.97 7.82 -3.28
C LYS A 152 13.55 7.87 -3.83
N GLY A 153 12.86 6.73 -3.78
CA GLY A 153 11.43 6.64 -4.09
C GLY A 153 10.56 6.66 -2.82
N PRO A 154 9.27 7.01 -2.92
CA PRO A 154 8.32 6.88 -1.82
C PRO A 154 8.17 5.42 -1.42
N THR A 155 8.41 5.11 -0.15
CA THR A 155 8.13 3.81 0.46
C THR A 155 6.62 3.61 0.62
N ARG A 156 5.90 3.40 -0.49
CA ARG A 156 4.46 3.04 -0.52
C ARG A 156 4.21 1.58 -0.90
N TRP A 157 5.25 0.73 -0.86
CA TRP A 157 5.16 -0.68 -1.27
C TRP A 157 4.82 -1.65 -0.12
N LEU A 158 4.23 -1.18 0.97
CA LEU A 158 3.64 -2.06 1.98
C LEU A 158 2.13 -1.95 1.90
N PRO A 159 1.40 -3.05 1.65
CA PRO A 159 -0.06 -3.05 1.72
C PRO A 159 -0.47 -2.57 3.12
N GLN A 160 -1.05 -1.36 3.21
CA GLN A 160 -1.80 -0.98 4.40
C GLN A 160 -3.07 -1.83 4.41
N ARG A 161 -2.95 -3.01 5.01
CA ARG A 161 -4.12 -3.77 5.43
C ARG A 161 -4.84 -2.87 6.43
N ARG A 162 -6.02 -2.33 6.05
CA ARG A 162 -6.92 -1.66 6.99
C ARG A 162 -7.40 -2.71 7.99
N VAL A 163 -6.61 -2.92 9.04
CA VAL A 163 -7.04 -3.64 10.23
C VAL A 163 -7.82 -2.61 11.04
N ALA A 164 -9.13 -2.81 11.19
CA ALA A 164 -9.90 -2.04 12.15
C ALA A 164 -9.29 -2.29 13.54
N SER A 165 -8.51 -1.31 14.05
CA SER A 165 -7.88 -1.41 15.35
C SER A 165 -8.82 -0.79 16.38
N SER A 166 -9.26 -1.59 17.35
CA SER A 166 -9.95 -1.08 18.53
C SER A 166 -8.99 -0.23 19.39
N ALA A 167 -9.54 0.82 20.01
CA ALA A 167 -8.82 1.82 20.82
C ALA A 167 -8.01 1.22 22.00
N ILE A 168 -8.32 -0.01 22.41
CA ILE A 168 -7.65 -0.73 23.50
C ILE A 168 -6.16 -1.05 23.17
N ASN A 169 -5.78 -1.04 21.88
CA ASN A 169 -4.39 -1.29 21.43
C ASN A 169 -3.55 -0.02 21.21
N GLU A 170 -4.02 1.16 21.62
CA GLU A 170 -3.35 2.43 21.30
C GLU A 170 -2.01 2.64 22.02
N VAL A 171 -1.87 2.20 23.29
CA VAL A 171 -0.63 2.36 24.07
C VAL A 171 -0.14 0.99 24.55
N VAL A 172 0.56 0.28 23.67
CA VAL A 172 1.10 -1.05 23.97
C VAL A 172 2.61 -0.99 24.08
N THR A 173 3.14 -1.29 25.26
CA THR A 173 4.57 -1.57 25.45
C THR A 173 4.82 -3.07 25.51
N ARG A 174 5.73 -3.60 24.69
CA ARG A 174 6.12 -5.02 24.69
C ARG A 174 7.63 -5.14 24.84
N GLU A 175 8.09 -6.11 25.62
CA GLU A 175 9.50 -6.47 25.70
C GLU A 175 9.79 -7.62 24.73
N CYS A 176 10.81 -7.47 23.91
CA CYS A 176 11.17 -8.44 22.88
C CYS A 176 12.69 -8.68 22.87
N THR A 177 13.07 -9.94 22.62
CA THR A 177 14.45 -10.33 22.33
C THR A 177 14.68 -10.35 20.84
N ILE A 178 15.58 -9.52 20.35
CA ILE A 178 15.97 -9.51 18.95
C ILE A 178 17.23 -10.37 18.78
N ASN A 179 17.10 -11.46 18.02
CA ASN A 179 18.22 -12.32 17.65
C ASN A 179 18.91 -11.76 16.39
N SER A 180 19.96 -10.97 16.61
CA SER A 180 20.74 -10.36 15.53
C SER A 180 21.61 -11.37 14.80
N HIS A 181 21.97 -12.50 15.42
CA HIS A 181 22.80 -13.54 14.78
C HIS A 181 22.09 -14.13 13.55
N LYS A 182 20.78 -14.39 13.64
CA LYS A 182 19.99 -14.83 12.49
C LYS A 182 19.88 -13.76 11.41
N CYS A 183 19.78 -12.49 11.80
CA CYS A 183 19.61 -11.37 10.88
C CYS A 183 20.87 -10.99 10.09
N ILE A 184 22.06 -11.24 10.65
CA ILE A 184 23.36 -10.92 10.02
C ILE A 184 24.00 -12.12 9.32
N HIS A 185 23.37 -13.29 9.36
CA HIS A 185 23.89 -14.50 8.74
C HIS A 185 24.03 -14.31 7.21
N GLY A 186 25.22 -14.54 6.67
CA GLY A 186 25.51 -14.36 5.24
C GLY A 186 25.67 -12.90 4.78
N VAL A 187 25.64 -11.92 5.70
CA VAL A 187 25.86 -10.50 5.37
C VAL A 187 27.35 -10.19 5.35
N GLY A 188 27.81 -9.45 4.35
CA GLY A 188 29.22 -9.02 4.26
C GLY A 188 29.63 -8.15 5.45
N PHE A 189 30.87 -8.34 5.93
CA PHE A 189 31.37 -7.73 7.17
C PHE A 189 31.23 -6.21 7.30
N GLN A 190 31.31 -5.47 6.18
CA GLN A 190 31.15 -4.02 6.17
C GLN A 190 29.68 -3.56 6.30
N LYS A 191 28.72 -4.48 6.21
CA LYS A 191 27.29 -4.17 6.25
C LYS A 191 26.59 -4.73 7.49
N CYS A 192 27.26 -5.50 8.36
CA CYS A 192 26.60 -6.21 9.47
C CYS A 192 25.83 -5.29 10.44
N ALA A 193 26.46 -4.27 11.03
CA ALA A 193 25.76 -3.35 11.94
C ALA A 193 24.65 -2.51 11.27
N PRO A 194 24.88 -1.90 10.08
CA PRO A 194 23.80 -1.25 9.32
C PRO A 194 22.65 -2.20 8.96
N TRP A 195 22.95 -3.46 8.63
CA TRP A 195 21.94 -4.45 8.27
C TRP A 195 21.13 -4.89 9.48
N ALA A 196 21.78 -5.09 10.63
CA ALA A 196 21.10 -5.37 11.90
C ALA A 196 20.09 -4.28 12.25
N LEU A 197 20.44 -2.99 12.08
CA LEU A 197 19.52 -1.87 12.30
C LEU A 197 18.33 -1.88 11.35
N LYS A 198 18.57 -2.14 10.05
CA LYS A 198 17.49 -2.28 9.06
C LYS A 198 16.53 -3.42 9.42
N GLU A 199 17.06 -4.53 9.90
CA GLU A 199 16.25 -5.70 10.26
C GLU A 199 15.47 -5.47 11.56
N ILE A 200 16.07 -4.79 12.54
CA ILE A 200 15.38 -4.32 13.76
C ILE A 200 14.21 -3.39 13.39
N TRP A 201 14.44 -2.48 12.44
CA TRP A 201 13.40 -1.58 11.94
C TRP A 201 12.24 -2.35 11.30
N LYS A 202 12.54 -3.33 10.43
CA LYS A 202 11.51 -4.20 9.83
C LYS A 202 10.75 -5.02 10.87
N PHE A 203 11.45 -5.53 11.88
CA PHE A 203 10.83 -6.29 12.97
C PHE A 203 9.83 -5.41 13.75
N ALA A 204 10.23 -4.19 14.10
CA ALA A 204 9.38 -3.23 14.80
C ALA A 204 8.17 -2.82 13.95
N LEU A 205 8.38 -2.58 12.64
CA LEU A 205 7.31 -2.30 11.69
C LEU A 205 6.30 -3.45 11.60
N LYS A 206 6.76 -4.69 11.65
CA LYS A 206 5.90 -5.88 11.59
C LYS A 206 5.09 -6.09 12.88
N ASP A 207 5.69 -5.92 14.07
CA ASP A 207 4.99 -6.11 15.35
C ASP A 207 4.01 -4.96 15.63
N LYS A 208 4.41 -3.73 15.34
CA LYS A 208 3.66 -2.53 15.69
C LYS A 208 2.91 -1.91 14.53
N GLY A 209 3.10 -2.33 13.28
CA GLY A 209 2.30 -1.88 12.13
C GLY A 209 2.29 -0.36 11.87
N SER A 210 3.17 0.42 12.49
CA SER A 210 3.24 1.87 12.30
C SER A 210 4.40 2.21 11.36
N PRO A 211 4.18 3.02 10.32
CA PRO A 211 5.23 3.39 9.38
C PRO A 211 6.27 4.35 9.99
N ASP A 212 5.92 5.11 11.05
CA ASP A 212 6.83 6.03 11.74
C ASP A 212 7.50 5.35 12.94
N MET A 213 8.66 4.74 12.66
CA MET A 213 9.49 4.01 13.63
C MET A 213 10.77 4.77 13.94
N ARG A 214 10.95 5.13 15.22
CA ARG A 214 12.16 5.80 15.71
C ARG A 214 13.02 4.84 16.55
N ILE A 215 14.28 4.69 16.17
CA ILE A 215 15.27 3.89 16.90
C ILE A 215 15.98 4.79 17.92
N ASP A 216 15.98 4.38 19.18
CA ASP A 216 16.69 5.12 20.22
C ASP A 216 18.21 5.15 19.97
N THR A 217 18.83 6.29 20.31
CA THR A 217 20.27 6.49 20.20
C THR A 217 21.06 5.50 21.07
N ARG A 218 20.50 5.04 22.20
CA ARG A 218 21.10 4.03 23.08
C ARG A 218 21.16 2.65 22.44
N LEU A 219 20.08 2.23 21.77
CA LEU A 219 20.04 0.97 21.03
C LEU A 219 21.03 1.01 19.86
N ASN A 220 21.08 2.14 19.15
CA ASN A 220 22.06 2.36 18.10
C ASN A 220 23.50 2.23 18.64
N LYS A 221 23.85 2.92 19.73
CA LYS A 221 25.17 2.81 20.36
C LYS A 221 25.51 1.37 20.78
N ALA A 222 24.55 0.62 21.32
CA ALA A 222 24.77 -0.78 21.75
C ALA A 222 25.07 -1.72 20.57
N ILE A 223 24.42 -1.51 19.43
CA ILE A 223 24.65 -2.30 18.21
C ILE A 223 26.02 -1.99 17.60
N TRP A 224 26.44 -0.72 17.66
CA TRP A 224 27.72 -0.24 17.15
C TRP A 224 28.89 -0.38 18.14
N ALA A 225 28.64 -0.83 19.37
CA ALA A 225 29.62 -0.79 20.47
C ALA A 225 30.93 -1.56 20.19
N LYS A 226 30.87 -2.67 19.44
CA LYS A 226 32.06 -3.45 19.04
C LYS A 226 32.44 -3.24 17.57
N GLY A 227 32.04 -2.11 17.00
CA GLY A 227 32.28 -1.74 15.61
C GLY A 227 31.36 -2.45 14.60
N ILE A 228 31.63 -2.25 13.31
CA ILE A 228 30.73 -2.63 12.22
C ILE A 228 30.49 -4.14 12.07
N ARG A 229 31.46 -4.96 12.54
CA ARG A 229 31.42 -6.43 12.49
C ARG A 229 30.86 -7.05 13.77
N GLY A 230 31.03 -6.37 14.91
CA GLY A 230 30.81 -6.92 16.24
C GLY A 230 29.39 -6.71 16.77
N VAL A 231 28.36 -7.05 16.00
CA VAL A 231 26.97 -6.88 16.46
C VAL A 231 26.66 -7.84 17.61
N THR A 232 26.05 -7.35 18.68
CA THR A 232 25.60 -8.19 19.79
C THR A 232 24.52 -9.17 19.32
N TYR A 233 24.70 -10.47 19.54
CA TYR A 233 23.81 -11.50 19.01
C TYR A 233 22.38 -11.46 19.54
N HIS A 234 22.18 -11.06 20.79
CA HIS A 234 20.86 -10.97 21.41
C HIS A 234 20.72 -9.61 22.09
N SER A 235 19.68 -8.88 21.71
CA SER A 235 19.38 -7.55 22.26
C SER A 235 17.98 -7.57 22.86
N HIS A 236 17.88 -7.29 24.16
CA HIS A 236 16.57 -7.12 24.83
C HIS A 236 16.10 -5.68 24.64
N THR A 237 14.99 -5.48 23.94
CA THR A 237 14.44 -4.16 23.61
C THR A 237 12.99 -4.06 24.04
N ARG A 238 12.56 -2.87 24.49
CA ARG A 238 11.15 -2.57 24.71
C ARG A 238 10.63 -1.77 23.52
N LEU A 239 9.60 -2.28 22.87
CA LEU A 239 8.85 -1.63 21.81
C LEU A 239 7.66 -0.90 22.45
N SER A 240 7.67 0.43 22.43
CA SER A 240 6.56 1.25 22.94
C SER A 240 5.90 2.04 21.82
N ARG A 241 4.58 1.90 21.68
CA ARG A 241 3.79 2.82 20.85
C ARG A 241 3.42 4.02 21.72
N LYS A 242 3.72 5.23 21.25
CA LYS A 242 3.30 6.48 21.89
C LYS A 242 2.44 7.28 20.92
N HIS A 243 1.47 8.01 21.43
CA HIS A 243 0.73 8.99 20.66
C HIS A 243 1.66 10.17 20.34
N ASN A 244 1.56 10.72 19.13
CA ASN A 244 2.30 11.92 18.76
C ASN A 244 1.44 13.16 19.06
N GLU A 245 1.91 14.06 19.92
CA GLU A 245 1.18 15.31 20.26
C GLU A 245 1.41 16.44 19.24
N GLY A 246 2.26 16.23 18.23
CA GLY A 246 2.55 17.23 17.19
C GLY A 246 1.53 17.23 16.05
N GLU A 247 0.98 18.40 15.73
CA GLU A 247 -0.11 18.67 14.79
C GLU A 247 0.16 18.28 13.31
N ASP A 248 1.42 17.96 12.95
CA ASP A 248 1.86 17.84 11.55
C ASP A 248 2.15 16.40 11.03
N SER A 249 1.90 15.34 11.80
CA SER A 249 2.20 13.96 11.34
C SER A 249 0.99 13.23 10.76
N PRO A 250 1.06 12.64 9.55
CA PRO A 250 -0.06 11.94 8.88
C PRO A 250 -0.48 10.62 9.56
N THR A 251 0.16 10.21 10.65
CA THR A 251 -0.18 9.02 11.43
C THR A 251 -0.20 9.35 12.92
N SER A 252 -1.30 9.03 13.61
CA SER A 252 -1.56 9.38 15.02
C SER A 252 -0.64 8.72 16.06
N SER A 253 0.25 7.80 15.68
CA SER A 253 1.10 7.09 16.65
C SER A 253 2.53 6.84 16.14
N THR A 254 3.49 7.47 16.81
CA THR A 254 4.92 7.20 16.64
C THR A 254 5.33 6.06 17.58
N VAL A 255 5.99 5.04 17.05
CA VAL A 255 6.51 3.95 17.87
C VAL A 255 7.97 4.22 18.16
N TRP A 256 8.30 4.23 19.45
CA TRP A 256 9.64 4.35 19.96
C TRP A 256 10.16 2.96 20.30
N LEU A 257 11.45 2.76 20.08
CA LEU A 257 12.21 1.60 20.55
C LEU A 257 13.07 2.00 21.77
N PRO A 258 12.50 2.30 22.95
CA PRO A 258 13.32 2.52 24.12
C PRO A 258 13.96 1.22 24.60
N MET A 259 15.27 1.14 24.48
CA MET A 259 16.03 0.13 25.19
C MET A 259 16.39 0.66 26.59
N TYR A 260 15.87 -0.01 27.61
CA TYR A 260 16.61 -0.15 28.87
C TYR A 260 17.66 -1.25 28.63
N LEU A 261 18.94 -0.88 28.66
CA LEU A 261 20.01 -1.85 28.88
C LEU A 261 19.83 -2.38 30.29
N SER A 262 19.10 -3.47 30.45
CA SER A 262 19.24 -4.23 31.69
C SER A 262 20.64 -4.83 31.65
N SER A 263 21.47 -4.47 32.62
CA SER A 263 22.77 -5.09 32.90
C SER A 263 22.62 -6.54 33.40
N LEU A 264 21.59 -7.26 32.97
CA LEU A 264 21.15 -8.53 33.54
C LEU A 264 21.70 -9.74 32.79
N SER A 265 22.98 -9.69 32.38
CA SER A 265 23.65 -10.89 31.88
C SER A 265 24.01 -11.89 33.00
N LYS A 266 23.98 -11.48 34.27
CA LYS A 266 24.29 -12.36 35.42
C LYS A 266 23.09 -12.73 36.31
N ILE A 267 22.22 -11.78 36.65
CA ILE A 267 21.14 -12.00 37.64
C ILE A 267 19.94 -12.77 37.03
N TYR A 268 19.59 -12.54 35.76
CA TYR A 268 18.43 -13.20 35.15
C TYR A 268 18.66 -14.70 34.86
N ARG A 269 19.92 -15.12 34.59
CA ARG A 269 20.27 -16.55 34.51
C ARG A 269 20.10 -17.26 35.86
N GLN A 270 20.43 -16.59 36.97
CA GLN A 270 20.25 -17.16 38.32
C GLN A 270 18.78 -17.23 38.72
N SER A 271 17.96 -16.24 38.34
CA SER A 271 16.53 -16.24 38.67
C SER A 271 15.72 -17.27 37.87
N MET A 272 16.03 -17.49 36.59
CA MET A 272 15.40 -18.54 35.78
C MET A 272 15.82 -19.95 36.21
N ARG A 273 17.07 -20.13 36.69
CA ARG A 273 17.54 -21.44 37.16
C ARG A 273 16.89 -21.84 38.49
N ARG A 274 16.61 -20.88 39.39
CA ARG A 274 15.87 -21.14 40.66
C ARG A 274 14.36 -21.35 40.49
N ARG A 275 13.81 -21.16 39.29
CA ARG A 275 12.36 -21.32 39.04
C ARG A 275 12.05 -22.64 38.31
N MET A 276 13.08 -23.46 38.03
CA MET A 276 12.97 -24.77 37.40
C MET A 276 13.53 -25.91 38.29
N ASP A 277 13.98 -25.59 39.50
CA ASP A 277 14.25 -26.55 40.58
C ASP A 277 13.16 -26.36 41.66
#